data_AF-H6QBI6-F1
#
_entry.id   AF-H6QBI6-F1
#
_cell.length_a   1.000
_cell.length_b   1.000
_cell.length_c   1.000
_cell.angle_alpha   90.00
_cell.angle_beta   90.00
_cell.angle_gamma   90.00
#
_symmetry.space_group_name_H-M   'P 1'
#
loop_
_entity.id
_entity.type
_entity.pdbx_description
1 polymer ?
#
loop_
_entity_poly.entity_id
_entity_poly.type
_entity_poly.pdbx_seq_one_letter_code
_entity_poly.pdbx_strand_id
1 'polypeptide(L)'
;MRPLVLLGVVLAVALMGSLLLLTAGKEEAEPWPGLEELSLFISPDNGTKTARFEVCGLKILGKGKFFKAGEELWLPIKDIEDLPEDLKKDYSEPARGKASFTPSSDGYVFSIVVLPTEGYGTADISVVLKENQTLTAFGTPAHVSMREVSARGKRYVVYFTEVVMVGKNNATLVIICGGDKEQVLNKAKQKHEQIYGKHTS
;
A
#
# COMPACT_ATOMS: atom_id res chain seq x y z
N MET A 1 25.30 -46.49 -35.23
CA MET A 1 24.12 -46.01 -34.45
C MET A 1 24.37 -45.85 -32.94
N ARG A 2 25.62 -45.80 -32.43
CA ARG A 2 25.91 -45.68 -30.98
C ARG A 2 26.38 -44.29 -30.47
N PRO A 3 27.02 -43.40 -31.25
CA PRO A 3 27.53 -42.12 -30.70
C PRO A 3 26.49 -40.98 -30.66
N LEU A 4 25.52 -40.98 -31.59
CA LEU A 4 24.46 -39.95 -31.65
C LEU A 4 23.44 -40.05 -30.50
N VAL A 5 23.16 -41.26 -30.02
CA VAL A 5 22.26 -41.48 -28.88
C VAL A 5 22.90 -41.01 -27.57
N LEU A 6 24.21 -41.24 -27.40
CA LEU A 6 24.95 -40.77 -26.23
C LEU A 6 25.04 -39.24 -26.17
N LEU A 7 25.21 -38.57 -27.32
CA LEU A 7 25.25 -37.11 -27.37
C LEU A 7 23.89 -36.49 -26.98
N GLY A 8 22.78 -37.10 -27.43
CA GLY A 8 21.43 -36.66 -27.09
C GLY A 8 21.10 -36.81 -25.59
N VAL A 9 21.58 -37.89 -24.95
CA VAL A 9 21.39 -38.11 -23.51
C VAL A 9 22.21 -37.12 -22.68
N VAL A 10 23.46 -36.84 -23.06
CA VAL A 10 24.31 -35.87 -22.34
C VAL A 10 23.75 -34.45 -22.47
N LEU A 11 23.24 -34.07 -23.64
CA LEU A 11 22.62 -32.75 -23.83
C LEU A 11 21.34 -32.60 -22.98
N ALA A 12 20.51 -33.65 -22.90
CA ALA A 12 19.28 -33.63 -22.12
C ALA A 12 19.55 -33.53 -20.60
N VAL A 13 20.58 -34.22 -20.10
CA VAL A 13 20.98 -34.13 -18.68
C VAL A 13 21.59 -32.77 -18.34
N ALA A 14 22.38 -32.18 -19.25
CA ALA A 14 22.93 -30.84 -19.06
C ALA A 14 21.82 -29.76 -19.06
N LEU A 15 20.84 -29.86 -19.97
CA LEU A 15 19.68 -28.95 -20.02
C LEU A 15 18.79 -29.09 -18.78
N MET A 16 18.51 -30.30 -18.31
CA MET A 16 17.73 -30.51 -17.08
C MET A 16 18.50 -30.06 -15.83
N GLY A 17 19.82 -30.28 -15.78
CA GLY A 17 20.67 -29.79 -14.70
C GLY A 17 20.69 -28.25 -14.62
N SER A 18 20.77 -27.57 -15.77
CA SER A 18 20.67 -26.10 -15.82
C SER A 18 19.28 -25.58 -15.45
N LEU A 19 18.21 -26.31 -15.76
CA LEU A 19 16.84 -25.92 -15.41
C LEU A 19 16.58 -26.03 -13.90
N LEU A 20 17.12 -27.07 -13.25
CA LEU A 20 17.07 -27.25 -11.80
C LEU A 20 17.96 -26.24 -11.05
N LEU A 21 19.11 -25.87 -11.61
CA LEU A 21 19.97 -24.82 -11.04
C LEU A 21 19.35 -23.41 -11.16
N LEU A 22 18.50 -23.16 -12.17
CA LEU A 22 17.79 -21.89 -12.33
C LEU A 22 16.65 -21.70 -11.33
N THR A 23 16.11 -22.78 -10.74
CA THR A 23 15.06 -22.70 -9.71
C THR A 23 15.59 -22.84 -8.28
N ALA A 24 16.78 -23.42 -8.09
CA ALA A 24 17.39 -23.68 -6.78
C ALA A 24 17.89 -22.43 -6.01
N GLY A 25 17.62 -21.22 -6.49
CA GLY A 25 18.14 -19.97 -5.90
C GLY A 25 17.10 -18.92 -5.51
N LYS A 26 15.80 -19.17 -5.71
CA LYS A 26 14.77 -18.26 -5.20
C LYS A 26 14.25 -18.81 -3.88
N GLU A 27 14.74 -18.27 -2.76
CA GLU A 27 14.06 -18.44 -1.48
C GLU A 27 12.59 -18.08 -1.66
N GLU A 28 11.72 -19.05 -1.40
CA GLU A 28 10.28 -18.90 -1.44
C GLU A 28 9.87 -17.90 -0.37
N ALA A 29 8.97 -16.96 -0.70
CA ALA A 29 8.57 -15.94 0.25
C ALA A 29 7.77 -16.59 1.40
N GLU A 30 8.23 -16.41 2.64
CA GLU A 30 7.58 -16.95 3.84
C GLU A 30 6.35 -16.09 4.21
N PRO A 31 5.30 -16.61 4.84
CA PRO A 31 4.24 -15.74 5.36
C PRO A 31 4.79 -14.80 6.44
N TRP A 32 4.34 -13.54 6.47
CA TRP A 32 4.74 -12.59 7.53
C TRP A 32 4.42 -13.15 8.93
N PRO A 33 5.36 -13.07 9.88
CA PRO A 33 5.15 -13.63 11.21
C PRO A 33 4.19 -12.75 12.02
N GLY A 34 2.94 -13.20 12.10
CA GLY A 34 1.91 -12.60 12.95
C GLY A 34 1.05 -11.54 12.25
N LEU A 35 0.37 -10.75 13.08
CA LEU A 35 -0.60 -9.73 12.70
C LEU A 35 -0.19 -8.40 13.33
N GLU A 36 -0.04 -7.36 12.52
CA GLU A 36 0.34 -6.02 12.96
C GLU A 36 -0.69 -4.98 12.53
N GLU A 37 -0.67 -3.84 13.23
CA GLU A 37 -1.59 -2.73 13.02
C GLU A 37 -0.86 -1.41 13.17
N LEU A 38 -1.06 -0.52 12.20
CA LEU A 38 -0.65 0.87 12.28
C LEU A 38 -1.89 1.76 12.26
N SER A 39 -2.06 2.59 13.29
CA SER A 39 -3.11 3.62 13.35
C SER A 39 -2.53 5.00 13.09
N LEU A 40 -2.96 5.63 12.00
CA LEU A 40 -2.54 6.97 11.58
C LEU A 40 -3.66 7.97 11.82
N PHE A 41 -3.44 8.89 12.75
CA PHE A 41 -4.32 10.02 12.96
C PHE A 41 -3.99 11.14 11.98
N ILE A 42 -4.98 11.49 11.15
CA ILE A 42 -4.88 12.48 10.09
C ILE A 42 -5.75 13.67 10.46
N SER A 43 -5.12 14.83 10.56
CA SER A 43 -5.75 16.11 10.81
C SER A 43 -4.99 17.23 10.10
N PRO A 44 -5.58 18.43 9.97
CA PRO A 44 -4.87 19.60 9.49
C PRO A 44 -3.63 19.95 10.34
N ASP A 45 -3.60 19.56 11.62
CA ASP A 45 -2.49 19.83 12.54
C ASP A 45 -1.22 19.05 12.17
N ASN A 46 -1.35 17.94 11.41
CA ASN A 46 -0.21 17.24 10.83
C ASN A 46 0.55 18.12 9.80
N GLY A 47 -0.12 19.16 9.28
CA GLY A 47 0.44 20.14 8.36
C GLY A 47 0.86 19.52 7.02
N THR A 48 1.91 20.07 6.42
CA THR A 48 2.42 19.65 5.10
C THR A 48 3.69 18.81 5.19
N LYS A 49 4.04 18.35 6.39
CA LYS A 49 5.23 17.53 6.62
C LYS A 49 5.02 16.13 6.05
N THR A 50 6.11 15.54 5.58
CA THR A 50 6.09 14.15 5.12
C THR A 50 6.15 13.20 6.30
N ALA A 51 5.17 12.32 6.38
CA ALA A 51 5.08 11.28 7.38
C ALA A 51 5.67 9.97 6.82
N ARG A 52 6.35 9.21 7.67
CA ARG A 52 7.07 7.99 7.32
C ARG A 52 6.79 6.93 8.38
N PHE A 53 6.31 5.77 7.96
CA PHE A 53 6.01 4.66 8.85
C PHE A 53 6.40 3.33 8.18
N GLU A 54 6.51 2.29 9.00
CA GLU A 54 6.73 0.92 8.55
C GLU A 54 5.81 -0.02 9.36
N VAL A 55 5.15 -0.96 8.67
CA VAL A 55 4.33 -2.00 9.30
C VAL A 55 4.35 -3.25 8.41
N CYS A 56 4.54 -4.44 8.97
CA CYS A 56 4.79 -5.67 8.21
C CYS A 56 5.85 -5.55 7.10
N GLY A 57 6.90 -4.75 7.29
CA GLY A 57 7.91 -4.47 6.26
C GLY A 57 7.42 -3.63 5.07
N LEU A 58 6.16 -3.18 5.07
CA LEU A 58 5.62 -2.22 4.12
C LEU A 58 6.06 -0.81 4.52
N LYS A 59 6.60 -0.05 3.57
CA LYS A 59 6.92 1.36 3.80
C LYS A 59 5.70 2.21 3.48
N ILE A 60 5.34 3.10 4.39
CA ILE A 60 4.16 3.97 4.26
C ILE A 60 4.63 5.41 4.30
N LEU A 61 4.38 6.13 3.22
CA LEU A 61 4.70 7.55 3.08
C LEU A 61 3.41 8.35 3.01
N GLY A 62 3.36 9.51 3.65
CA GLY A 62 2.20 10.39 3.59
C GLY A 62 2.54 11.87 3.51
N LYS A 63 1.67 12.66 2.89
CA LYS A 63 1.84 14.11 2.73
C LYS A 63 0.51 14.84 2.83
N GLY A 64 0.51 15.92 3.60
CA GLY A 64 -0.62 16.84 3.71
C GLY A 64 -0.49 18.05 2.79
N LYS A 65 -1.63 18.62 2.37
CA LYS A 65 -1.71 19.87 1.61
C LYS A 65 -3.02 20.60 1.88
N PHE A 66 -2.92 21.89 2.14
CA PHE A 66 -4.07 22.79 2.19
C PHE A 66 -4.46 23.22 0.78
N PHE A 67 -5.75 23.42 0.56
CA PHE A 67 -6.29 23.84 -0.72
C PHE A 67 -7.42 24.84 -0.55
N LYS A 68 -7.64 25.65 -1.60
CA LYS A 68 -8.72 26.61 -1.70
C LYS A 68 -9.80 26.14 -2.65
N ALA A 69 -11.03 26.59 -2.41
CA ALA A 69 -12.15 26.39 -3.30
C ALA A 69 -11.86 26.90 -4.72
N GLY A 70 -12.26 26.11 -5.73
CA GLY A 70 -12.19 26.51 -7.13
C GLY A 70 -10.82 26.35 -7.81
N GLU A 71 -9.76 26.02 -7.08
CA GLU A 71 -8.45 25.74 -7.66
C GLU A 71 -8.32 24.25 -8.05
N GLU A 72 -7.71 23.94 -9.19
CA GLU A 72 -7.37 22.54 -9.48
C GLU A 72 -6.32 22.06 -8.46
N LEU A 73 -6.73 21.12 -7.62
CA LEU A 73 -5.87 20.54 -6.61
C LEU A 73 -5.26 19.25 -7.13
N TRP A 74 -3.94 19.26 -7.24
CA TRP A 74 -3.13 18.04 -7.38
C TRP A 74 -2.86 17.42 -6.01
N LEU A 75 -3.10 16.11 -5.89
CA LEU A 75 -2.77 15.32 -4.71
C LEU A 75 -1.27 15.47 -4.39
N PRO A 76 -0.89 15.63 -3.11
CA PRO A 76 0.49 15.91 -2.72
C PRO A 76 1.42 14.68 -2.77
N ILE A 77 1.04 13.63 -3.50
CA ILE A 77 1.80 12.38 -3.60
C ILE A 77 3.15 12.62 -4.28
N LYS A 78 3.15 13.34 -5.42
CA LYS A 78 4.39 13.73 -6.11
C LYS A 78 5.33 14.60 -5.26
N ASP A 79 4.78 15.26 -4.24
CA ASP A 79 5.50 16.16 -3.34
C ASP A 79 6.11 15.42 -2.12
N ILE A 80 5.96 14.08 -2.04
CA ILE A 80 6.64 13.24 -1.06
C ILE A 80 8.12 13.13 -1.45
N GLU A 81 9.03 13.58 -0.60
CA GLU A 81 10.46 13.69 -0.95
C GLU A 81 11.08 12.30 -1.20
N ASP A 82 10.72 11.33 -0.37
CA ASP A 82 11.26 9.96 -0.38
C ASP A 82 10.56 9.02 -1.37
N LEU A 83 9.59 9.52 -2.14
CA LEU A 83 8.90 8.71 -3.12
C LEU A 83 9.87 8.36 -4.28
N PRO A 84 9.95 7.09 -4.72
CA PRO A 84 10.71 6.71 -5.90
C PRO A 84 10.35 7.56 -7.13
N GLU A 85 11.36 7.94 -7.93
CA GLU A 85 11.18 8.87 -9.06
C GLU A 85 10.29 8.32 -10.18
N ASP A 86 10.29 7.01 -10.38
CA ASP A 86 9.38 6.32 -11.29
C ASP A 86 7.92 6.46 -10.83
N LEU A 87 7.66 6.33 -9.53
CA LEU A 87 6.33 6.55 -8.96
C LEU A 87 5.93 8.03 -8.98
N LYS A 88 6.85 8.96 -8.68
CA LYS A 88 6.56 10.41 -8.79
C LYS A 88 6.01 10.80 -10.17
N LYS A 89 6.49 10.14 -11.24
CA LYS A 89 6.03 10.40 -12.61
C LYS A 89 4.57 9.98 -12.83
N ASP A 90 4.11 8.91 -12.18
CA ASP A 90 2.71 8.47 -12.31
C ASP A 90 1.71 9.48 -11.69
N TYR A 91 2.19 10.33 -10.75
CA TYR A 91 1.44 11.42 -10.10
C TYR A 91 1.79 12.83 -10.62
N SER A 92 2.66 12.93 -11.63
CA SER A 92 3.07 14.19 -12.24
C SER A 92 2.35 14.39 -13.58
N GLU A 93 2.25 15.64 -14.04
CA GLU A 93 1.59 15.95 -15.31
C GLU A 93 2.36 15.41 -16.53
N PRO A 94 1.68 14.80 -17.53
CA PRO A 94 0.29 14.34 -17.50
C PRO A 94 0.16 13.03 -16.69
N ALA A 95 -0.69 13.04 -15.66
CA ALA A 95 -0.87 11.86 -14.83
C ALA A 95 -1.60 10.76 -15.58
N ARG A 96 -1.21 9.51 -15.34
CA ARG A 96 -1.84 8.33 -15.97
C ARG A 96 -3.20 7.97 -15.32
N GLY A 97 -3.58 8.63 -14.22
CA GLY A 97 -4.81 8.39 -13.46
C GLY A 97 -5.40 9.66 -12.81
N LYS A 98 -6.41 9.48 -11.94
CA LYS A 98 -7.06 10.60 -11.21
C LYS A 98 -6.16 11.12 -10.08
N ALA A 99 -5.24 12.01 -10.41
CA ALA A 99 -4.31 12.65 -9.47
C ALA A 99 -4.69 14.11 -9.11
N SER A 100 -5.77 14.64 -9.71
CA SER A 100 -6.30 15.97 -9.40
C SER A 100 -7.82 15.99 -9.27
N PHE A 101 -8.34 17.01 -8.58
CA PHE A 101 -9.75 17.35 -8.53
C PHE A 101 -9.93 18.84 -8.20
N THR A 102 -11.08 19.44 -8.53
CA THR A 102 -11.40 20.82 -8.14
C THR A 102 -12.36 20.81 -6.95
N PRO A 103 -11.95 21.28 -5.76
CA PRO A 103 -12.80 21.32 -4.58
C PRO A 103 -13.78 22.50 -4.64
N SER A 104 -14.98 22.29 -4.11
CA SER A 104 -16.03 23.31 -3.98
C SER A 104 -15.91 24.21 -2.73
N SER A 105 -15.00 23.90 -1.81
CA SER A 105 -14.75 24.65 -0.58
C SER A 105 -13.28 24.48 -0.17
N ASP A 106 -12.80 25.32 0.74
CA ASP A 106 -11.45 25.22 1.31
C ASP A 106 -11.32 23.93 2.14
N GLY A 107 -10.08 23.44 2.29
CA GLY A 107 -9.86 22.23 3.07
C GLY A 107 -8.43 21.74 3.09
N TYR A 108 -8.30 20.48 3.50
CA TYR A 108 -7.04 19.78 3.68
C TYR A 108 -7.13 18.38 3.08
N VAL A 109 -6.12 17.99 2.32
CA VAL A 109 -5.95 16.63 1.82
C VAL A 109 -4.70 16.02 2.43
N PHE A 110 -4.80 14.76 2.85
CA PHE A 110 -3.65 13.94 3.19
C PHE A 110 -3.64 12.71 2.30
N SER A 111 -2.56 12.53 1.53
CA SER A 111 -2.38 11.39 0.66
C SER A 111 -1.32 10.45 1.22
N ILE A 112 -1.56 9.16 1.11
CA ILE A 112 -0.70 8.08 1.59
C ILE A 112 -0.41 7.14 0.44
N VAL A 113 0.85 6.73 0.36
CA VAL A 113 1.33 5.68 -0.54
C VAL A 113 1.89 4.55 0.30
N VAL A 114 1.43 3.33 0.00
CA VAL A 114 2.00 2.09 0.55
C VAL A 114 2.93 1.48 -0.49
N LEU A 115 4.23 1.44 -0.17
CA LEU A 115 5.28 0.95 -1.06
C LEU A 115 5.61 -0.51 -0.74
N PRO A 116 5.51 -1.44 -1.73
CA PRO A 116 6.12 -2.76 -1.60
C PRO A 116 7.65 -2.65 -1.69
N THR A 117 8.34 -3.73 -1.33
CA THR A 117 9.81 -3.75 -1.40
C THR A 117 10.34 -3.90 -2.83
N GLU A 118 9.59 -4.55 -3.72
CA GLU A 118 9.89 -4.64 -5.15
C GLU A 118 8.59 -4.50 -5.99
N GLY A 119 8.62 -3.69 -7.05
CA GLY A 119 7.50 -3.51 -7.99
C GLY A 119 6.70 -2.20 -7.84
N TYR A 120 5.70 -2.04 -8.71
CA TYR A 120 4.84 -0.85 -8.77
C TYR A 120 4.07 -0.64 -7.46
N GLY A 121 4.22 0.54 -6.86
CA GLY A 121 3.38 0.98 -5.73
C GLY A 121 1.91 0.91 -6.10
N THR A 122 1.08 0.33 -5.23
CA THR A 122 -0.38 0.33 -5.43
C THR A 122 -1.05 0.36 -4.07
N ALA A 123 -1.43 1.57 -3.67
CA ALA A 123 -2.60 1.96 -2.90
C ALA A 123 -2.42 3.45 -2.57
N ASP A 124 -3.14 4.32 -3.30
CA ASP A 124 -3.28 5.72 -2.90
C ASP A 124 -4.53 5.87 -2.06
N ILE A 125 -4.34 6.14 -0.78
CA ILE A 125 -5.41 6.62 0.06
C ILE A 125 -5.26 8.12 0.12
N SER A 126 -6.27 8.84 -0.35
CA SER A 126 -6.37 10.27 -0.07
C SER A 126 -7.57 10.52 0.84
N VAL A 127 -7.29 11.13 1.99
CA VAL A 127 -8.30 11.61 2.93
C VAL A 127 -8.49 13.09 2.67
N VAL A 128 -9.72 13.48 2.30
CA VAL A 128 -10.08 14.89 2.09
C VAL A 128 -10.96 15.36 3.23
N LEU A 129 -10.44 16.28 4.04
CA LEU A 129 -11.12 16.95 5.13
C LEU A 129 -11.60 18.33 4.65
N LYS A 130 -12.90 18.57 4.71
CA LYS A 130 -13.51 19.88 4.48
C LYS A 130 -14.32 20.28 5.70
N GLU A 131 -14.57 21.57 5.86
CA GLU A 131 -15.32 22.17 6.98
C GLU A 131 -16.41 21.25 7.58
N ASN A 132 -16.08 20.60 8.71
CA ASN A 132 -16.95 19.69 9.45
C ASN A 132 -17.36 18.36 8.78
N GLN A 133 -16.73 17.96 7.67
CA GLN A 133 -17.04 16.73 6.92
C GLN A 133 -15.78 16.11 6.28
N THR A 134 -15.56 14.82 6.52
CA THR A 134 -14.63 14.04 5.67
C THR A 134 -15.39 13.54 4.46
N LEU A 135 -15.00 13.96 3.26
CA LEU A 135 -15.81 13.75 2.06
C LEU A 135 -15.53 12.44 1.34
N THR A 136 -14.30 11.91 1.43
CA THR A 136 -13.92 10.68 0.74
C THR A 136 -12.71 10.06 1.41
N ALA A 137 -12.80 8.75 1.64
CA ALA A 137 -11.66 7.88 1.88
C ALA A 137 -11.68 6.84 0.76
N PHE A 138 -10.68 6.87 -0.10
CA PHE A 138 -10.47 5.78 -1.05
C PHE A 138 -9.72 4.67 -0.32
N GLY A 139 -10.43 3.59 0.00
CA GLY A 139 -9.92 2.46 0.77
C GLY A 139 -11.10 1.58 1.16
N THR A 140 -11.47 0.63 0.30
CA THR A 140 -12.62 -0.24 0.55
C THR A 140 -12.16 -1.36 1.50
N PRO A 141 -12.72 -1.50 2.72
CA PRO A 141 -12.34 -2.53 3.68
C PRO A 141 -12.61 -3.98 3.19
N ALA A 142 -13.23 -4.14 2.02
CA ALA A 142 -13.55 -5.42 1.40
C ALA A 142 -12.39 -6.03 0.59
N HIS A 143 -11.30 -5.29 0.31
CA HIS A 143 -10.20 -5.77 -0.53
C HIS A 143 -8.91 -5.93 0.27
N VAL A 144 -8.58 -7.17 0.62
CA VAL A 144 -7.23 -7.49 1.11
C VAL A 144 -6.30 -7.62 -0.08
N SER A 145 -5.26 -6.81 -0.08
CA SER A 145 -4.19 -6.84 -1.06
C SER A 145 -3.06 -7.74 -0.56
N MET A 146 -2.39 -8.44 -1.48
CA MET A 146 -1.19 -9.22 -1.19
C MET A 146 0.03 -8.51 -1.79
N ARG A 147 1.14 -8.47 -1.05
CA ARG A 147 2.45 -7.99 -1.50
C ARG A 147 3.55 -8.90 -1.02
N GLU A 148 4.64 -8.90 -1.76
CA GLU A 148 5.90 -9.41 -1.27
C GLU A 148 6.75 -8.27 -0.71
N VAL A 149 7.34 -8.48 0.46
CA VAL A 149 8.26 -7.54 1.11
C VAL A 149 9.58 -8.23 1.40
N SER A 150 10.68 -7.50 1.35
CA SER A 150 11.97 -7.98 1.84
C SER A 150 12.29 -7.29 3.16
N ALA A 151 12.34 -8.06 4.23
CA ALA A 151 12.63 -7.59 5.58
C ALA A 151 13.57 -8.59 6.26
N ARG A 152 14.49 -8.11 7.11
CA ARG A 152 15.36 -8.97 7.92
C ARG A 152 16.16 -10.02 7.11
N GLY A 153 16.52 -9.66 5.87
CA GLY A 153 17.26 -10.55 4.96
C GLY A 153 16.43 -11.68 4.36
N LYS A 154 15.10 -11.67 4.50
CA LYS A 154 14.17 -12.65 3.96
C LYS A 154 13.07 -11.98 3.14
N ARG A 155 12.44 -12.77 2.25
CA ARG A 155 11.24 -12.38 1.52
C ARG A 155 10.00 -12.89 2.25
N TYR A 156 9.00 -12.03 2.38
CA TYR A 156 7.74 -12.35 3.02
C TYR A 156 6.53 -12.05 2.14
N VAL A 157 5.51 -12.91 2.20
CA VAL A 157 4.16 -12.61 1.70
C VAL A 157 3.38 -11.92 2.82
N VAL A 158 2.86 -10.74 2.51
CA VAL A 158 2.06 -9.90 3.40
C VAL A 158 0.71 -9.66 2.76
N TYR A 159 -0.35 -10.02 3.48
CA TYR A 159 -1.70 -9.55 3.23
C TYR A 159 -1.93 -8.28 4.02
N PHE A 160 -2.56 -7.26 3.42
CA PHE A 160 -2.90 -6.03 4.11
C PHE A 160 -4.22 -5.44 3.64
N THR A 161 -4.83 -4.65 4.52
CA THR A 161 -6.06 -3.91 4.26
C THR A 161 -6.13 -2.67 5.14
N GLU A 162 -7.11 -1.84 4.85
CA GLU A 162 -7.26 -0.51 5.41
C GLU A 162 -8.68 -0.34 5.95
N VAL A 163 -8.78 0.27 7.14
CA VAL A 163 -10.04 0.71 7.73
C VAL A 163 -9.92 2.18 8.02
N VAL A 164 -10.81 3.00 7.45
CA VAL A 164 -10.82 4.44 7.69
C VAL A 164 -11.99 4.80 8.60
N MET A 165 -11.69 5.48 9.69
CA MET A 165 -12.66 6.12 10.57
C MET A 165 -12.67 7.61 10.29
N VAL A 166 -13.86 8.13 10.01
CA VAL A 166 -14.10 9.54 9.68
C VAL A 166 -14.66 10.25 10.92
N GLY A 167 -14.02 11.35 11.32
CA GLY A 167 -14.51 12.27 12.34
C GLY A 167 -14.89 13.64 11.77
N LYS A 168 -15.25 14.56 12.67
CA LYS A 168 -15.77 15.91 12.32
C LYS A 168 -14.70 16.85 11.73
N ASN A 169 -13.41 16.56 11.82
CA ASN A 169 -12.36 17.31 11.11
C ASN A 169 -11.04 16.53 11.11
N ASN A 170 -11.16 15.20 11.12
CA ASN A 170 -10.03 14.30 11.22
C ASN A 170 -10.45 12.95 10.64
N ALA A 171 -9.46 12.11 10.37
CA ALA A 171 -9.67 10.72 10.09
C ALA A 171 -8.62 9.89 10.83
N THR A 172 -8.97 8.66 11.16
CA THR A 172 -7.99 7.65 11.56
C THR A 172 -7.95 6.60 10.47
N LEU A 173 -6.81 6.46 9.81
CA LEU A 173 -6.54 5.33 8.93
C LEU A 173 -5.88 4.23 9.74
N VAL A 174 -6.46 3.03 9.70
CA VAL A 174 -5.89 1.83 10.31
C VAL A 174 -5.42 0.90 9.21
N ILE A 175 -4.13 0.66 9.12
CA ILE A 175 -3.52 -0.32 8.22
C ILE A 175 -3.29 -1.59 9.02
N ILE A 176 -3.85 -2.71 8.53
CA ILE A 176 -3.79 -4.02 9.17
C ILE A 176 -3.08 -4.95 8.21
N CYS A 177 -2.10 -5.70 8.69
CA CYS A 177 -1.31 -6.59 7.85
C CYS A 177 -0.85 -7.85 8.58
N GLY A 178 -0.55 -8.90 7.82
CA GLY A 178 -0.06 -10.17 8.37
C GLY A 178 0.16 -11.23 7.28
N GLY A 179 0.66 -12.39 7.69
CA GLY A 179 0.94 -13.51 6.77
C GLY A 179 -0.28 -14.33 6.38
N ASP A 180 -1.41 -14.14 7.07
CA ASP A 180 -2.66 -14.88 6.88
C ASP A 180 -3.80 -13.93 6.47
N LYS A 181 -4.35 -14.17 5.28
CA LYS A 181 -5.43 -13.36 4.69
C LYS A 181 -6.70 -13.34 5.55
N GLU A 182 -7.08 -14.48 6.13
CA GLU A 182 -8.30 -14.58 6.94
C GLU A 182 -8.14 -13.86 8.27
N GLN A 183 -6.97 -13.94 8.91
CA GLN A 183 -6.67 -13.19 10.13
C GLN A 183 -6.74 -11.68 9.88
N VAL A 184 -6.16 -11.20 8.76
CA VAL A 184 -6.22 -9.79 8.35
C VAL A 184 -7.67 -9.34 8.11
N LEU A 185 -8.46 -10.14 7.37
CA LEU A 185 -9.88 -9.87 7.14
C LEU A 185 -10.68 -9.80 8.45
N ASN A 186 -10.50 -10.77 9.33
CA ASN A 186 -11.23 -10.85 10.59
C ASN A 186 -10.89 -9.67 11.50
N LYS A 187 -9.62 -9.26 11.55
CA LYS A 187 -9.20 -8.08 12.30
C LYS A 187 -9.80 -6.79 11.72
N ALA A 188 -9.83 -6.66 10.39
CA ALA A 188 -10.45 -5.52 9.73
C ALA A 188 -11.96 -5.41 10.03
N LYS A 189 -12.68 -6.55 10.01
CA LYS A 189 -14.09 -6.60 10.41
C LYS A 189 -14.28 -6.18 11.87
N GLN A 190 -13.49 -6.73 12.80
CA GLN A 190 -13.54 -6.34 14.21
C GLN A 190 -13.31 -4.84 14.41
N LYS A 191 -12.36 -4.24 13.68
CA LYS A 191 -12.11 -2.80 13.73
C LYS A 191 -13.28 -2.00 13.19
N HIS A 192 -13.82 -2.40 12.05
CA HIS A 192 -15.00 -1.77 11.47
C HIS A 192 -16.19 -1.81 12.44
N GLU A 193 -16.46 -2.95 13.08
CA GLU A 193 -17.50 -3.11 14.10
C GLU A 193 -17.25 -2.26 15.35
N GLN A 194 -16.01 -2.17 15.83
CA GLN A 194 -15.66 -1.31 16.97
C GLN A 194 -15.90 0.18 16.68
N ILE A 195 -15.66 0.59 15.44
CA ILE A 195 -15.78 1.99 14.99
C ILE A 195 -17.25 2.36 14.74
N TYR A 196 -17.99 1.50 14.05
CA TYR A 196 -19.34 1.82 13.56
C TYR A 196 -20.48 1.11 14.29
N GLY A 197 -20.19 0.01 14.98
CA GLY A 197 -21.19 -0.81 15.68
C GLY A 197 -21.60 -0.32 17.07
N LYS A 198 -20.94 0.71 17.62
CA LYS A 198 -21.28 1.30 18.95
C LYS A 198 -22.44 2.31 18.92
N HIS A 199 -23.07 2.57 17.77
CA HIS A 199 -24.16 3.55 17.64
C HIS A 199 -25.57 2.95 17.65
N THR A 200 -25.74 1.68 18.02
CA THR A 200 -27.04 0.98 18.02
C THR A 200 -27.53 0.51 19.40
N SER A 201 -26.98 1.03 20.50
CA SER A 201 -27.48 0.75 21.87
C SER A 201 -28.02 2.00 22.54
#